data_AF-A0A960F609-F1
#
_entry.id   AF-A0A960F609-F1
#
_cell.length_a   1.000
_cell.length_b   1.000
_cell.length_c   1.000
_cell.angle_alpha   90.00
_cell.angle_beta   90.00
_cell.angle_gamma   90.00
#
_symmetry.space_group_name_H-M   'P 1'
#
loop_
_entity.id
_entity.type
_entity.pdbx_description
1 polymer ?
#
loop_
_entity_poly.entity_id
_entity_poly.type
_entity_poly.pdbx_seq_one_letter_code
_entity_poly.pdbx_strand_id
1 'polypeptide(L)'
;MEGHTQARPLVAAWRQRHPTSRTAGWIRLVAPALALVAALLYLLLAVRADAPAEGEYRYEILVARHGLVALFALGAVVSWRFGILGASVMAFAAAVLGSLHASDHSPSSAFAVTVVFLVPAVGLWVDWQRRRPAAPVVVVAGVFAVAFLGAGWGADRVNAHFYGPTHPDSYAAIEPVDVIEWSWVGAVGVDGATVTARLAADAGQVRLVVATDGGFTDPLAGTPVAVTADDAGVVRLVITGLEPATTYRFAIEVDGHLDRGRRGSFTTIPDGPASFSFALASCARVGTNGAVFDAIRDAQPLFFLVTGDLHYTNIATRDVDKFADAFDTLLEAPGPSLLFRRVPVDYVWDDHDFGGNDSDSTSAAAPAAQEAYRRLVPSYDLPATDSIEHAFTVGRVRFVATDTRSHRTPADEPDGEGKTMLGAEQLAWLFDQFDAAAAAGEFVVWIQPDPWIAEPTDGADHWGGYSTERRRIADHIAALGLADRLLMVSGDAHMLAFDDGTNSDYSTDGGAGFAVFHAAALDRPGMTKGGPYSGGAVPGGGQFGLVHVEDHGDHLTLRLEGRRWNGEIVLDHTLVVPMPSEVGDAS
;
A
#
# COMPACT_ATOMS: atom_id res chain seq x y z
N MET A 1 15.60 55.94 -62.46
CA MET A 1 14.92 54.85 -63.18
C MET A 1 15.14 53.60 -62.37
N GLU A 2 14.04 53.12 -61.80
CA GLU A 2 13.97 52.20 -60.67
C GLU A 2 14.34 50.76 -61.06
N GLY A 3 15.22 50.15 -60.27
CA GLY A 3 15.38 48.70 -60.22
C GLY A 3 14.38 48.13 -59.22
N HIS A 4 13.22 47.70 -59.70
CA HIS A 4 12.20 47.06 -58.86
C HIS A 4 12.52 45.58 -58.61
N THR A 5 12.79 45.30 -57.35
CA THR A 5 12.74 44.01 -56.66
C THR A 5 11.42 43.27 -56.93
N GLN A 6 11.46 42.05 -57.47
CA GLN A 6 10.34 41.11 -57.37
C GLN A 6 10.71 39.98 -56.39
N ALA A 7 10.35 40.21 -55.13
CA ALA A 7 10.16 39.14 -54.16
C ALA A 7 8.96 38.29 -54.62
N ARG A 8 9.23 37.06 -55.07
CA ARG A 8 8.18 36.04 -55.23
C ARG A 8 7.68 35.65 -53.83
N PRO A 9 6.39 35.72 -53.51
CA PRO A 9 5.91 35.33 -52.20
C PRO A 9 5.89 33.80 -52.09
N LEU A 10 6.62 33.27 -51.11
CA LEU A 10 6.55 31.88 -50.62
C LEU A 10 5.13 31.43 -50.19
N VAL A 11 4.16 32.34 -50.17
CA VAL A 11 2.74 32.10 -49.85
C VAL A 11 1.98 31.40 -50.99
N ALA A 12 2.44 31.50 -52.24
CA ALA A 12 1.73 30.89 -53.38
C ALA A 12 1.93 29.35 -53.48
N ALA A 13 3.04 28.82 -52.97
CA ALA A 13 3.35 27.39 -53.04
C ALA A 13 2.58 26.55 -52.00
N TRP A 14 2.01 27.16 -50.95
CA TRP A 14 1.23 26.45 -49.92
C TRP A 14 -0.25 26.28 -50.31
N ARG A 15 -0.75 27.00 -51.32
CA ARG A 15 -2.16 26.95 -51.75
C ARG A 15 -2.51 25.84 -52.76
N GLN A 16 -1.56 25.02 -53.22
CA GLN A 16 -1.79 24.05 -54.31
C GLN A 16 -1.45 22.59 -53.96
N ARG A 17 -1.76 22.16 -52.74
CA ARG A 17 -1.97 20.73 -52.44
C ARG A 17 -3.25 20.54 -51.63
N HIS A 18 -4.39 20.83 -52.25
CA HIS A 18 -5.66 20.37 -51.70
C HIS A 18 -5.83 18.88 -52.01
N PRO A 19 -6.02 18.02 -51.00
CA PRO A 19 -6.42 16.64 -51.22
C PRO A 19 -7.72 16.61 -52.04
N THR A 20 -7.82 15.67 -52.97
CA THR A 20 -8.99 15.51 -53.86
C THR A 20 -10.29 15.45 -53.05
N SER A 21 -11.39 15.97 -53.62
CA SER A 21 -12.73 16.03 -53.01
C SER A 21 -13.25 14.70 -52.43
N ARG A 22 -12.71 13.57 -52.87
CA ARG A 22 -13.00 12.23 -52.34
C ARG A 22 -12.51 12.04 -50.89
N THR A 23 -11.31 12.48 -50.55
CA THR A 23 -10.74 12.30 -49.19
C THR A 23 -11.48 13.08 -48.09
N ALA A 24 -12.11 14.21 -48.43
CA ALA A 24 -12.90 15.01 -47.49
C ALA A 24 -14.27 14.37 -47.15
N GLY A 25 -14.85 13.60 -48.09
CA GLY A 25 -16.12 12.90 -47.85
C GLY A 25 -15.98 11.72 -46.87
N TRP A 26 -14.85 11.02 -46.92
CA TRP A 26 -14.60 9.85 -46.07
C TRP A 26 -14.50 10.21 -44.59
N ILE A 27 -13.83 11.31 -44.22
CA ILE A 27 -13.67 11.70 -42.80
C ILE A 27 -15.04 11.94 -42.13
N ARG A 28 -16.00 12.54 -42.84
CA ARG A 28 -17.36 12.80 -42.32
C ARG A 28 -18.20 11.55 -42.09
N LEU A 29 -17.85 10.45 -42.75
CA LEU A 29 -18.51 9.14 -42.58
C LEU A 29 -17.76 8.29 -41.55
N VAL A 30 -16.43 8.28 -41.64
CA VAL A 30 -15.56 7.39 -40.86
C VAL A 30 -15.35 7.91 -39.44
N ALA A 31 -15.13 9.21 -39.23
CA ALA A 31 -14.85 9.72 -37.89
C ALA A 31 -16.04 9.53 -36.91
N PRO A 32 -17.30 9.83 -37.29
CA PRO A 32 -18.43 9.54 -36.40
C PRO A 32 -18.65 8.04 -36.18
N ALA A 33 -18.42 7.20 -37.19
CA ALA A 33 -18.50 5.75 -37.04
C ALA A 33 -17.44 5.21 -36.07
N LEU A 34 -16.18 5.67 -36.20
CA LEU A 34 -15.09 5.33 -35.27
C LEU A 34 -15.40 5.81 -33.84
N ALA A 35 -16.00 6.99 -33.69
CA ALA A 35 -16.42 7.50 -32.40
C ALA A 35 -17.48 6.61 -31.73
N LEU A 36 -18.48 6.14 -32.48
CA LEU A 36 -19.50 5.22 -31.98
C LEU A 36 -18.91 3.85 -31.62
N VAL A 37 -17.96 3.35 -32.41
CA VAL A 37 -17.24 2.10 -32.10
C VAL A 37 -16.41 2.25 -30.82
N ALA A 38 -15.68 3.36 -30.65
CA ALA A 38 -14.89 3.62 -29.44
C ALA A 38 -15.78 3.71 -28.19
N ALA A 39 -16.93 4.39 -28.29
CA ALA A 39 -17.92 4.45 -27.22
C ALA A 39 -18.47 3.07 -26.84
N LEU A 40 -18.83 2.25 -27.83
CA LEU A 40 -19.34 0.90 -27.60
C LEU A 40 -18.27 -0.02 -26.97
N LEU A 41 -17.04 0.02 -27.49
CA LEU A 41 -15.94 -0.77 -26.94
C LEU A 41 -15.63 -0.38 -25.48
N TYR A 42 -15.63 0.92 -25.17
CA TYR A 42 -15.44 1.38 -23.79
C TYR A 42 -16.52 0.83 -22.86
N LEU A 43 -17.80 0.90 -23.25
CA LEU A 43 -18.90 0.35 -22.45
C LEU A 43 -18.77 -1.17 -22.27
N LEU A 44 -18.38 -1.91 -23.31
CA LEU A 44 -18.19 -3.36 -23.24
C LEU A 44 -17.02 -3.77 -22.35
N LEU A 45 -15.93 -2.99 -22.36
CA LEU A 45 -14.77 -3.23 -21.50
C LEU A 45 -15.06 -2.85 -20.04
N ALA A 46 -15.75 -1.73 -19.81
CA ALA A 46 -16.15 -1.29 -18.47
C ALA A 46 -17.04 -2.33 -17.77
N VAL A 47 -18.01 -2.91 -18.49
CA VAL A 47 -18.90 -3.97 -17.95
C VAL A 47 -18.15 -5.26 -17.57
N ARG A 48 -16.94 -5.48 -18.10
CA ARG A 48 -16.13 -6.67 -17.80
C ARG A 48 -15.06 -6.44 -16.74
N ALA A 49 -14.74 -5.19 -16.41
CA ALA A 49 -13.63 -4.82 -15.56
C ALA A 49 -14.06 -4.36 -14.15
N ASP A 50 -15.32 -3.94 -13.97
CA ASP A 50 -15.77 -3.32 -12.71
C ASP A 50 -16.74 -4.24 -11.94
N ALA A 51 -16.22 -5.01 -10.99
CA ALA A 51 -16.93 -5.15 -9.71
C ALA A 51 -16.56 -3.90 -8.88
N PRO A 52 -17.53 -3.09 -8.40
CA PRO A 52 -17.19 -1.91 -7.62
C PRO A 52 -16.54 -2.35 -6.30
N ALA A 53 -15.23 -2.14 -6.15
CA ALA A 53 -14.60 -2.14 -4.83
C ALA A 53 -15.18 -0.96 -4.02
N GLU A 54 -15.48 -1.21 -2.75
CA GLU A 54 -16.30 -0.38 -1.86
C GLU A 54 -15.87 1.10 -1.83
N GLY A 55 -16.86 2.00 -1.75
CA GLY A 55 -16.65 3.44 -1.60
C GLY A 55 -17.78 4.29 -2.20
N GLU A 56 -18.38 5.15 -1.37
CA GLU A 56 -19.58 5.97 -1.66
C GLU A 56 -19.43 6.84 -2.94
N TYR A 57 -18.21 7.20 -3.32
CA TYR A 57 -17.92 8.05 -4.48
C TYR A 57 -17.73 7.32 -5.82
N ARG A 58 -17.45 6.01 -5.81
CA ARG A 58 -17.04 5.30 -7.04
C ARG A 58 -18.21 5.05 -7.98
N TYR A 59 -19.41 4.84 -7.43
CA TYR A 59 -20.64 4.69 -8.23
C TYR A 59 -21.02 5.97 -8.97
N GLU A 60 -20.95 7.14 -8.33
CA GLU A 60 -21.27 8.42 -8.98
C GLU A 60 -20.31 8.74 -10.12
N ILE A 61 -19.01 8.48 -9.91
CA ILE A 61 -17.98 8.65 -10.94
C ILE A 61 -18.22 7.68 -12.11
N LEU A 62 -18.57 6.43 -11.81
CA LEU A 62 -18.92 5.44 -12.83
C LEU A 62 -20.11 5.94 -13.68
N VAL A 63 -21.19 6.40 -13.03
CA VAL A 63 -22.36 6.97 -13.71
C VAL A 63 -21.96 8.19 -14.56
N ALA A 64 -21.12 9.08 -14.04
CA ALA A 64 -20.63 10.24 -14.76
C ALA A 64 -19.82 9.86 -16.01
N ARG A 65 -18.93 8.86 -15.93
CA ARG A 65 -18.18 8.33 -17.08
C ARG A 65 -19.12 7.77 -18.16
N HIS A 66 -20.11 6.97 -17.76
CA HIS A 66 -21.11 6.44 -18.69
C HIS A 66 -21.90 7.56 -19.38
N GLY A 67 -22.29 8.60 -18.61
CA GLY A 67 -22.92 9.80 -19.15
C GLY A 67 -22.04 10.56 -20.16
N LEU A 68 -20.73 10.64 -19.91
CA LEU A 68 -19.77 11.27 -20.83
C LEU A 68 -19.58 10.47 -22.12
N VAL A 69 -19.57 9.14 -22.05
CA VAL A 69 -19.54 8.29 -23.24
C VAL A 69 -20.81 8.48 -24.08
N ALA A 70 -21.98 8.58 -23.43
CA ALA A 70 -23.24 8.90 -24.12
C ALA A 70 -23.21 10.30 -24.77
N LEU A 71 -22.66 11.31 -24.06
CA LEU A 71 -22.48 12.66 -24.61
C LEU A 71 -21.52 12.67 -25.81
N PHE A 72 -20.45 11.88 -25.75
CA PHE A 72 -19.50 11.71 -26.85
C PHE A 72 -20.19 11.11 -28.09
N ALA A 73 -21.00 10.05 -27.90
CA ALA A 73 -21.79 9.45 -28.96
C ALA A 73 -22.82 10.42 -29.56
N LEU A 74 -23.47 11.23 -28.71
CA LEU A 74 -24.37 12.29 -29.18
C LEU A 74 -23.62 13.33 -30.03
N GLY A 75 -22.42 13.73 -29.62
CA GLY A 75 -21.55 14.61 -30.39
C GLY A 75 -21.22 14.02 -31.77
N ALA A 76 -20.96 12.72 -31.85
CA ALA A 76 -20.75 12.02 -33.13
C ALA A 76 -22.00 12.08 -34.03
N VAL A 77 -23.19 11.85 -33.49
CA VAL A 77 -24.46 11.95 -34.25
C VAL A 77 -24.71 13.39 -34.72
N VAL A 78 -24.53 14.37 -33.83
CA VAL A 78 -24.69 15.81 -34.15
C VAL A 78 -23.72 16.23 -35.25
N SER A 79 -22.51 15.65 -35.28
CA SER A 79 -21.48 16.01 -36.28
C SER A 79 -21.90 15.71 -37.72
N TRP A 80 -22.80 14.76 -37.96
CA TRP A 80 -23.32 14.48 -39.31
C TRP A 80 -24.04 15.69 -39.92
N ARG A 81 -24.73 16.47 -39.09
CA ARG A 81 -25.45 17.67 -39.52
C ARG A 81 -24.70 18.97 -39.21
N PHE A 82 -23.95 18.98 -38.11
CA PHE A 82 -23.25 20.13 -37.55
C PHE A 82 -21.81 19.77 -37.15
N GLY A 83 -20.96 19.50 -38.15
CA GLY A 83 -19.61 18.94 -37.99
C GLY A 83 -18.77 19.53 -36.84
N ILE A 84 -18.62 20.85 -36.77
CA ILE A 84 -17.78 21.50 -35.75
C ILE A 84 -18.41 21.50 -34.36
N LEU A 85 -19.74 21.60 -34.27
CA LEU A 85 -20.46 21.55 -33.01
C LEU A 85 -20.33 20.15 -32.41
N GLY A 86 -20.57 19.12 -33.22
CA GLY A 86 -20.38 17.72 -32.83
C GLY A 86 -18.93 17.44 -32.42
N ALA A 87 -17.96 17.90 -33.22
CA ALA A 87 -16.54 17.76 -32.89
C ALA A 87 -16.16 18.43 -31.56
N SER A 88 -16.73 19.61 -31.26
CA SER A 88 -16.46 20.32 -30.00
C SER A 88 -17.07 19.61 -28.79
N VAL A 89 -18.30 19.09 -28.92
CA VAL A 89 -18.94 18.27 -27.89
C VAL A 89 -18.14 17.00 -27.63
N MET A 90 -17.67 16.32 -28.70
CA MET A 90 -16.82 15.15 -28.59
C MET A 90 -15.50 15.46 -27.90
N ALA A 91 -14.82 16.55 -28.27
CA ALA A 91 -13.57 16.95 -27.64
C ALA A 91 -13.72 17.27 -26.15
N PHE A 92 -14.80 17.95 -25.77
CA PHE A 92 -15.13 18.21 -24.37
C PHE A 92 -15.39 16.91 -23.60
N ALA A 93 -16.26 16.04 -24.12
CA ALA A 93 -16.59 14.77 -23.49
C ALA A 93 -15.34 13.88 -23.33
N ALA A 94 -14.47 13.83 -24.35
CA ALA A 94 -13.20 13.09 -24.31
C ALA A 94 -12.26 13.61 -23.20
N ALA A 95 -12.14 14.94 -23.05
CA ALA A 95 -11.27 15.56 -22.06
C ALA A 95 -11.73 15.29 -20.61
N VAL A 96 -13.03 15.44 -20.35
CA VAL A 96 -13.60 15.16 -19.01
C VAL A 96 -13.58 13.65 -18.72
N LEU A 97 -13.90 12.81 -19.71
CA LEU A 97 -13.85 11.35 -19.56
C LEU A 97 -12.44 10.89 -19.19
N GLY A 98 -11.42 11.38 -19.89
CA GLY A 98 -10.02 11.10 -19.57
C GLY A 98 -9.65 11.55 -18.16
N SER A 99 -10.03 12.77 -17.77
CA SER A 99 -9.77 13.27 -16.42
C SER A 99 -10.40 12.38 -15.34
N LEU A 100 -11.67 11.97 -15.52
CA LEU A 100 -12.36 11.08 -14.57
C LEU A 100 -11.85 9.64 -14.62
N HIS A 101 -11.29 9.18 -15.74
CA HIS A 101 -10.67 7.85 -15.83
C HIS A 101 -9.46 7.74 -14.89
N ALA A 102 -8.78 8.86 -14.60
CA ALA A 102 -7.64 8.93 -13.69
C ALA A 102 -7.99 8.69 -12.21
N SER A 103 -9.29 8.58 -11.86
CA SER A 103 -9.69 8.25 -10.49
C SER A 103 -9.61 6.77 -10.16
N ASP A 104 -9.44 5.89 -11.16
CA ASP A 104 -9.19 4.45 -10.93
C ASP A 104 -7.94 3.94 -11.70
N HIS A 105 -7.31 4.81 -12.48
CA HIS A 105 -6.20 4.45 -13.37
C HIS A 105 -5.08 5.49 -13.30
N SER A 106 -3.89 5.12 -13.76
CA SER A 106 -2.77 6.06 -13.82
C SER A 106 -3.07 7.25 -14.76
N PRO A 107 -2.47 8.43 -14.52
CA PRO A 107 -2.61 9.59 -15.41
C PRO A 107 -2.22 9.29 -16.86
N SER A 108 -1.26 8.38 -17.07
CA SER A 108 -0.84 7.95 -18.41
C SER A 108 -1.93 7.16 -19.15
N SER A 109 -2.64 6.26 -18.46
CA SER A 109 -3.79 5.54 -19.02
C SER A 109 -4.94 6.51 -19.34
N ALA A 110 -5.25 7.40 -18.39
CA ALA A 110 -6.24 8.47 -18.57
C ALA A 110 -5.93 9.37 -19.79
N PHE A 111 -4.66 9.70 -19.98
CA PHE A 111 -4.20 10.44 -21.14
C PHE A 111 -4.36 9.63 -22.44
N ALA A 112 -4.03 8.33 -22.45
CA ALA A 112 -4.24 7.46 -23.60
C ALA A 112 -5.72 7.37 -23.99
N VAL A 113 -6.63 7.20 -23.02
CA VAL A 113 -8.09 7.23 -23.24
C VAL A 113 -8.52 8.57 -23.83
N THR A 114 -8.03 9.69 -23.28
CA THR A 114 -8.29 11.03 -23.84
C THR A 114 -7.91 11.10 -25.31
N VAL A 115 -6.70 10.66 -25.65
CA VAL A 115 -6.19 10.69 -27.04
C VAL A 115 -7.08 9.88 -27.96
N VAL A 116 -7.42 8.64 -27.60
CA VAL A 116 -8.27 7.75 -28.41
C VAL A 116 -9.61 8.41 -28.73
N PHE A 117 -10.27 9.00 -27.73
CA PHE A 117 -11.56 9.67 -27.90
C PHE A 117 -11.43 11.03 -28.62
N LEU A 118 -10.28 11.70 -28.53
CA LEU A 118 -10.05 12.98 -29.20
C LEU A 118 -9.77 12.84 -30.71
N VAL A 119 -9.21 11.70 -31.18
CA VAL A 119 -8.85 11.49 -32.60
C VAL A 119 -10.03 11.75 -33.56
N PRO A 120 -11.24 11.19 -33.36
CA PRO A 120 -12.38 11.47 -34.24
C PRO A 120 -12.79 12.93 -34.26
N ALA A 121 -12.75 13.61 -33.10
CA ALA A 121 -13.07 15.03 -32.98
C ALA A 121 -12.05 15.90 -33.77
N VAL A 122 -10.76 15.59 -33.65
CA VAL A 122 -9.70 16.27 -34.41
C VAL A 122 -9.86 16.01 -35.90
N GLY A 123 -10.20 14.79 -36.31
CA GLY A 123 -10.50 14.47 -37.71
C GLY A 123 -11.61 15.35 -38.29
N LEU A 124 -12.72 15.50 -37.55
CA LEU A 124 -13.85 16.36 -37.94
C LEU A 124 -13.47 17.84 -37.99
N TRP A 125 -12.65 18.32 -37.03
CA TRP A 125 -12.11 19.68 -37.06
C TRP A 125 -11.19 19.90 -38.27
N VAL A 126 -10.31 18.93 -38.58
CA VAL A 126 -9.40 18.97 -39.73
C VAL A 126 -10.16 19.01 -41.06
N ASP A 127 -11.27 18.28 -41.19
CA ASP A 127 -12.14 18.41 -42.37
C ASP A 127 -12.81 19.79 -42.41
N TRP A 128 -13.34 20.26 -41.28
CA TRP A 128 -14.06 21.53 -41.19
C TRP A 128 -13.18 22.73 -41.54
N GLN A 129 -11.93 22.77 -41.07
CA GLN A 129 -11.04 23.92 -41.28
C GLN A 129 -10.65 24.15 -42.75
N ARG A 130 -10.65 23.09 -43.58
CA ARG A 130 -10.23 23.17 -45.00
C ARG A 130 -11.03 24.18 -45.82
N ARG A 131 -12.23 24.55 -45.37
CA ARG A 131 -13.17 25.43 -46.08
C ARG A 131 -13.45 26.74 -45.32
N ARG A 132 -12.59 27.11 -44.36
CA ARG A 132 -12.83 28.24 -43.44
C ARG A 132 -11.66 29.24 -43.45
N PRO A 133 -11.93 30.52 -43.15
CA PRO A 133 -10.88 31.51 -42.94
C PRO A 133 -10.09 31.21 -41.66
N ALA A 134 -8.88 31.76 -41.54
CA ALA A 134 -7.94 31.43 -40.46
C ALA A 134 -8.46 31.76 -39.04
N ALA A 135 -9.14 32.89 -38.86
CA ALA A 135 -9.59 33.34 -37.53
C ALA A 135 -10.46 32.29 -36.78
N PRO A 136 -11.57 31.77 -37.34
CA PRO A 136 -12.37 30.75 -36.66
C PRO A 136 -11.66 29.40 -36.54
N VAL A 137 -10.68 29.10 -37.41
CA VAL A 137 -9.84 27.90 -37.29
C VAL A 137 -8.95 27.99 -36.05
N VAL A 138 -8.31 29.14 -35.83
CA VAL A 138 -7.47 29.39 -34.65
C VAL A 138 -8.30 29.33 -33.36
N VAL A 139 -9.51 29.90 -33.36
CA VAL A 139 -10.38 29.83 -32.17
C VAL A 139 -10.70 28.38 -31.81
N VAL A 140 -11.11 27.56 -32.78
CA VAL A 140 -11.41 26.14 -32.50
C VAL A 140 -10.15 25.35 -32.16
N ALA A 141 -9.01 25.63 -32.80
CA ALA A 141 -7.73 25.05 -32.41
C ALA A 141 -7.42 25.33 -30.94
N GLY A 142 -7.68 26.56 -30.48
CA GLY A 142 -7.55 26.94 -29.07
C GLY A 142 -8.47 26.13 -28.16
N VAL A 143 -9.74 25.91 -28.54
CA VAL A 143 -10.67 25.07 -27.77
C VAL A 143 -10.15 23.63 -27.63
N PHE A 144 -9.65 23.04 -28.72
CA PHE A 144 -9.10 21.69 -28.70
C PHE A 144 -7.80 21.60 -27.90
N ALA A 145 -6.93 22.61 -27.99
CA ALA A 145 -5.72 22.69 -27.19
C ALA A 145 -6.04 22.81 -25.69
N VAL A 146 -7.02 23.66 -25.31
CA VAL A 146 -7.50 23.77 -23.93
C VAL A 146 -8.12 22.48 -23.44
N ALA A 147 -8.94 21.80 -24.26
CA ALA A 147 -9.51 20.50 -23.90
C ALA A 147 -8.40 19.45 -23.66
N PHE A 148 -7.39 19.40 -24.53
CA PHE A 148 -6.29 18.45 -24.42
C PHE A 148 -5.38 18.71 -23.21
N LEU A 149 -4.91 19.96 -23.04
CA LEU A 149 -4.07 20.33 -21.90
C LEU A 149 -4.84 20.27 -20.58
N GLY A 150 -6.11 20.69 -20.62
CA GLY A 150 -7.02 20.59 -19.48
C GLY A 150 -7.31 19.15 -19.08
N ALA A 151 -7.33 18.21 -20.03
CA ALA A 151 -7.48 16.78 -19.72
C ALA A 151 -6.25 16.21 -19.02
N GLY A 152 -5.04 16.54 -19.48
CA GLY A 152 -3.81 16.10 -18.82
C GLY A 152 -3.71 16.66 -17.39
N TRP A 153 -3.87 17.98 -17.24
CA TRP A 153 -3.89 18.62 -15.93
C TRP A 153 -5.05 18.12 -15.05
N GLY A 154 -6.23 17.93 -15.63
CA GLY A 154 -7.40 17.40 -14.94
C GLY A 154 -7.20 15.97 -14.44
N ALA A 155 -6.61 15.11 -15.27
CA ALA A 155 -6.24 13.75 -14.90
C ALA A 155 -5.24 13.73 -13.74
N ASP A 156 -4.19 14.55 -13.79
CA ASP A 156 -3.22 14.66 -12.69
C ASP A 156 -3.89 15.13 -11.40
N ARG A 157 -4.81 16.10 -11.47
CA ARG A 157 -5.51 16.62 -10.29
C ARG A 157 -6.52 15.64 -9.71
N VAL A 158 -7.26 14.92 -10.57
CA VAL A 158 -8.16 13.86 -10.12
C VAL A 158 -7.36 12.75 -9.47
N ASN A 159 -6.30 12.27 -10.12
CA ASN A 159 -5.46 11.22 -9.56
C ASN A 159 -4.82 11.65 -8.22
N ALA A 160 -4.27 12.86 -8.14
CA ALA A 160 -3.71 13.40 -6.90
C ALA A 160 -4.77 13.57 -5.78
N HIS A 161 -6.03 13.80 -6.13
CA HIS A 161 -7.11 13.85 -5.15
C HIS A 161 -7.41 12.48 -4.53
N PHE A 162 -7.37 11.41 -5.33
CA PHE A 162 -7.67 10.04 -4.87
C PHE A 162 -6.45 9.27 -4.37
N TYR A 163 -5.24 9.64 -4.77
CA TYR A 163 -4.03 8.85 -4.53
C TYR A 163 -2.79 9.69 -4.17
N GLY A 164 -2.93 11.02 -4.12
CA GLY A 164 -1.85 11.93 -3.79
C GLY A 164 -1.53 11.98 -2.29
N PRO A 165 -0.52 12.77 -1.90
CA PRO A 165 -0.15 12.93 -0.50
C PRO A 165 -1.30 13.51 0.33
N THR A 166 -1.55 12.92 1.50
CA THR A 166 -2.54 13.37 2.49
C THR A 166 -1.96 14.34 3.53
N HIS A 167 -0.64 14.48 3.55
CA HIS A 167 0.12 15.31 4.49
C HIS A 167 1.48 15.70 3.88
N PRO A 168 2.27 16.60 4.52
CA PRO A 168 3.57 17.02 4.00
C PRO A 168 4.56 15.86 3.88
N ASP A 169 5.57 16.02 3.03
CA ASP A 169 6.70 15.10 2.96
C ASP A 169 7.56 15.16 4.23
N SER A 170 8.35 14.11 4.41
CA SER A 170 9.31 13.93 5.48
C SER A 170 10.38 15.01 5.45
N TYR A 171 10.81 15.40 6.64
CA TYR A 171 11.95 16.31 6.81
C TYR A 171 13.31 15.59 6.76
N ALA A 172 13.33 14.27 6.62
CA ALA A 172 14.55 13.48 6.51
C ALA A 172 15.39 13.93 5.31
N ALA A 173 16.69 14.09 5.52
CA ALA A 173 17.62 14.42 4.46
C ALA A 173 17.95 13.20 3.61
N ILE A 174 18.21 13.42 2.32
CA ILE A 174 18.80 12.39 1.45
C ILE A 174 20.20 12.11 1.97
N GLU A 175 20.45 10.88 2.40
CA GLU A 175 21.77 10.43 2.80
C GLU A 175 22.56 9.90 1.59
N PRO A 176 23.85 10.26 1.45
CA PRO A 176 24.65 9.82 0.31
C PRO A 176 24.77 8.29 0.30
N VAL A 177 24.78 7.71 -0.90
CA VAL A 177 25.15 6.30 -1.11
C VAL A 177 26.68 6.20 -1.00
N ASP A 178 27.16 5.33 -0.12
CA ASP A 178 28.59 5.00 0.03
C ASP A 178 28.83 3.57 -0.44
N VAL A 179 28.41 2.55 0.33
CA VAL A 179 28.47 1.14 -0.09
C VAL A 179 27.10 0.45 -0.15
N ILE A 180 26.06 1.02 0.46
CA ILE A 180 24.69 0.48 0.41
C ILE A 180 23.68 1.48 -0.18
N GLU A 181 22.75 0.98 -1.00
CA GLU A 181 21.60 1.72 -1.54
C GLU A 181 20.41 1.74 -0.60
N TRP A 182 20.30 0.76 0.28
CA TRP A 182 19.40 0.81 1.43
C TRP A 182 19.76 -0.31 2.40
N SER A 183 19.29 -0.17 3.63
CA SER A 183 19.23 -1.26 4.59
C SER A 183 18.03 -1.06 5.48
N TRP A 184 17.59 -2.11 6.14
CA TRP A 184 16.59 -2.04 7.20
C TRP A 184 16.78 -3.19 8.18
N VAL A 185 16.34 -2.97 9.41
CA VAL A 185 16.52 -3.88 10.52
C VAL A 185 15.18 -4.45 10.97
N GLY A 186 15.15 -5.73 11.30
CA GLY A 186 14.00 -6.46 11.79
C GLY A 186 14.43 -7.74 12.51
N ALA A 187 13.47 -8.58 12.88
CA ALA A 187 13.73 -9.83 13.61
C ALA A 187 14.67 -9.64 14.82
N VAL A 188 14.45 -8.57 15.58
CA VAL A 188 15.26 -8.27 16.75
C VAL A 188 14.82 -9.16 17.89
N GLY A 189 15.72 -10.00 18.39
CA GLY A 189 15.50 -10.88 19.53
C GLY A 189 16.10 -10.34 20.81
N VAL A 190 16.15 -11.20 21.83
CA VAL A 190 16.80 -10.91 23.12
C VAL A 190 18.32 -10.73 22.96
N ASP A 191 18.94 -11.43 22.02
CA ASP A 191 20.39 -11.47 21.85
C ASP A 191 20.86 -11.25 20.41
N GLY A 192 19.97 -10.80 19.52
CA GLY A 192 20.30 -10.73 18.09
C GLY A 192 19.37 -9.85 17.27
N ALA A 193 19.72 -9.69 16.00
CA ALA A 193 18.95 -8.94 15.01
C ALA A 193 19.28 -9.39 13.58
N THR A 194 18.37 -9.12 12.65
CA THR A 194 18.62 -9.26 11.21
C THR A 194 18.63 -7.89 10.54
N VAL A 195 19.65 -7.65 9.71
CA VAL A 195 19.72 -6.49 8.81
C VAL A 195 19.75 -6.99 7.38
N THR A 196 18.79 -6.55 6.56
CA THR A 196 18.82 -6.78 5.11
C THR A 196 19.26 -5.49 4.42
N ALA A 197 20.07 -5.59 3.37
CA ALA A 197 20.59 -4.44 2.65
C ALA A 197 20.84 -4.72 1.17
N ARG A 198 20.72 -3.68 0.35
CA ARG A 198 21.16 -3.68 -1.05
C ARG A 198 22.48 -2.95 -1.17
N LEU A 199 23.43 -3.58 -1.83
CA LEU A 199 24.76 -3.03 -2.09
C LEU A 199 24.73 -2.09 -3.30
N ALA A 200 25.51 -1.02 -3.26
CA ALA A 200 25.61 -0.05 -4.36
C ALA A 200 26.45 -0.52 -5.55
N ALA A 201 27.23 -1.59 -5.36
CA ALA A 201 28.02 -2.23 -6.39
C ALA A 201 28.26 -3.69 -5.99
N ASP A 202 28.62 -4.51 -6.99
CA ASP A 202 29.08 -5.88 -6.75
C ASP A 202 30.25 -5.89 -5.77
N ALA A 203 30.13 -6.70 -4.72
CA ALA A 203 31.03 -6.74 -3.58
C ALA A 203 31.55 -8.15 -3.29
N GLY A 204 32.70 -8.24 -2.64
CA GLY A 204 33.26 -9.51 -2.17
C GLY A 204 32.76 -9.93 -0.79
N GLN A 205 33.34 -9.37 0.28
CA GLN A 205 33.07 -9.74 1.66
C GLN A 205 32.24 -8.67 2.36
N VAL A 206 31.09 -9.05 2.91
CA VAL A 206 30.22 -8.15 3.67
C VAL A 206 30.11 -8.59 5.12
N ARG A 207 30.13 -7.63 6.04
CA ARG A 207 29.87 -7.87 7.45
C ARG A 207 29.00 -6.78 8.06
N LEU A 208 28.17 -7.18 9.01
CA LEU A 208 27.47 -6.26 9.90
C LEU A 208 28.41 -5.88 11.04
N VAL A 209 28.60 -4.59 11.24
CA VAL A 209 29.41 -4.03 12.33
C VAL A 209 28.45 -3.38 13.32
N VAL A 210 28.43 -3.85 14.56
CA VAL A 210 27.58 -3.28 15.61
C VAL A 210 28.41 -2.78 16.79
N ALA A 211 27.95 -1.72 17.44
CA ALA A 211 28.57 -1.16 18.64
C ALA A 211 27.53 -0.44 19.49
N THR A 212 27.78 -0.26 20.77
CA THR A 212 26.92 0.57 21.64
C THR A 212 27.16 2.07 21.44
N ASP A 213 28.27 2.45 20.78
CA ASP A 213 28.64 3.82 20.49
C ASP A 213 28.59 4.13 18.97
N GLY A 214 28.26 5.37 18.61
CA GLY A 214 28.14 5.77 17.20
C GLY A 214 29.47 5.94 16.45
N GLY A 215 30.61 5.90 17.16
CA GLY A 215 31.96 5.93 16.60
C GLY A 215 32.51 4.54 16.28
N PHE A 216 31.82 3.46 16.69
CA PHE A 216 32.28 2.08 16.56
C PHE A 216 33.67 1.88 17.17
N THR A 217 33.86 2.34 18.40
CA THR A 217 35.17 2.30 19.08
C THR A 217 35.59 0.89 19.49
N ASP A 218 34.64 0.04 19.88
CA ASP A 218 34.83 -1.39 20.17
C ASP A 218 33.69 -2.21 19.54
N PRO A 219 33.71 -2.40 18.21
CA PRO A 219 32.60 -3.01 17.52
C PRO A 219 32.59 -4.53 17.65
N LEU A 220 31.43 -5.08 17.98
CA LEU A 220 31.13 -6.48 17.73
C LEU A 220 30.94 -6.63 16.22
N ALA A 221 31.85 -7.34 15.57
CA ALA A 221 31.73 -7.68 14.18
C ALA A 221 30.96 -8.99 14.05
N GLY A 222 29.89 -9.00 13.25
CA GLY A 222 29.26 -10.23 12.82
C GLY A 222 30.25 -11.12 12.06
N THR A 223 29.96 -12.41 11.99
CA THR A 223 30.75 -13.34 11.17
C THR A 223 30.69 -12.86 9.72
N PRO A 224 31.84 -12.67 9.03
CA PRO A 224 31.83 -12.27 7.64
C PRO A 224 31.03 -13.27 6.82
N VAL A 225 30.02 -12.79 6.11
CA VAL A 225 29.29 -13.60 5.14
C VAL A 225 29.96 -13.33 3.80
N ALA A 226 30.58 -14.37 3.22
CA ALA A 226 31.04 -14.28 1.84
C ALA A 226 29.80 -14.11 0.96
N VAL A 227 29.70 -12.97 0.29
CA VAL A 227 28.54 -12.61 -0.50
C VAL A 227 28.68 -13.30 -1.85
N THR A 228 27.99 -14.41 -2.05
CA THR A 228 27.15 -14.44 -3.24
C THR A 228 25.91 -13.65 -2.84
N ALA A 229 25.92 -12.34 -3.12
CA ALA A 229 24.69 -11.58 -3.18
C ALA A 229 23.83 -12.35 -4.17
N ASP A 230 22.52 -12.35 -3.94
CA ASP A 230 21.66 -12.80 -5.03
C ASP A 230 21.92 -11.96 -6.29
N ASP A 231 21.36 -12.39 -7.42
CA ASP A 231 21.63 -11.77 -8.71
C ASP A 231 21.24 -10.27 -8.79
N ALA A 232 20.64 -9.67 -7.74
CA ALA A 232 20.41 -8.23 -7.64
C ALA A 232 21.12 -7.51 -6.49
N GLY A 233 22.14 -8.09 -5.86
CA GLY A 233 22.98 -7.34 -4.91
C GLY A 233 22.40 -7.19 -3.50
N VAL A 234 21.43 -8.02 -3.10
CA VAL A 234 20.85 -8.00 -1.74
C VAL A 234 21.57 -8.99 -0.82
N VAL A 235 21.77 -8.58 0.43
CA VAL A 235 22.41 -9.38 1.50
C VAL A 235 21.56 -9.37 2.77
N ARG A 236 21.47 -10.53 3.43
CA ARG A 236 20.85 -10.71 4.74
C ARG A 236 21.93 -11.02 5.78
N LEU A 237 22.07 -10.14 6.77
CA LEU A 237 23.11 -10.19 7.78
C LEU A 237 22.49 -10.42 9.15
N VAL A 238 22.81 -11.55 9.78
CA VAL A 238 22.33 -11.92 11.11
C VAL A 238 23.44 -11.71 12.13
N ILE A 239 23.11 -11.11 13.27
CA ILE A 239 24.01 -11.00 14.41
C ILE A 239 23.36 -11.58 15.66
N THR A 240 24.17 -12.26 16.48
CA THR A 240 23.75 -12.93 17.72
C THR A 240 24.77 -12.66 18.83
N GLY A 241 24.46 -13.08 20.06
CA GLY A 241 25.36 -12.90 21.22
C GLY A 241 25.41 -11.45 21.74
N LEU A 242 24.36 -10.68 21.50
CA LEU A 242 24.18 -9.33 22.02
C LEU A 242 23.56 -9.36 23.41
N GLU A 243 23.86 -8.34 24.22
CA GLU A 243 23.19 -8.15 25.51
C GLU A 243 21.71 -7.76 25.31
N PRO A 244 20.77 -8.30 26.11
CA PRO A 244 19.36 -7.89 26.12
C PRO A 244 19.16 -6.43 26.51
N ALA A 245 18.00 -5.86 26.15
CA ALA A 245 17.59 -4.49 26.49
C ALA A 245 18.66 -3.41 26.21
N THR A 246 19.47 -3.60 25.16
CA THR A 246 20.64 -2.76 24.87
C THR A 246 20.50 -2.13 23.49
N THR A 247 20.68 -0.81 23.42
CA THR A 247 20.69 -0.09 22.14
C THR A 247 22.04 -0.23 21.45
N TYR A 248 22.01 -0.77 20.23
CA TYR A 248 23.15 -0.86 19.34
C TYR A 248 23.01 0.11 18.16
N ARG A 249 24.15 0.59 17.69
CA ARG A 249 24.33 1.21 16.38
C ARG A 249 24.90 0.16 15.44
N PHE A 250 24.47 0.20 14.18
CA PHE A 250 25.03 -0.67 13.16
C PHE A 250 25.45 0.10 11.91
N ALA A 251 26.42 -0.49 11.21
CA ALA A 251 26.88 -0.08 9.90
C ALA A 251 27.26 -1.34 9.11
N ILE A 252 27.22 -1.24 7.78
CA ILE A 252 27.60 -2.34 6.89
C ILE A 252 28.99 -2.05 6.35
N GLU A 253 29.87 -3.03 6.45
CA GLU A 253 31.20 -2.97 5.83
C GLU A 253 31.25 -3.88 4.61
N VAL A 254 31.77 -3.34 3.52
CA VAL A 254 31.97 -4.03 2.25
C VAL A 254 33.46 -3.98 1.89
N ASP A 255 34.11 -5.13 1.77
CA ASP A 255 35.53 -5.27 1.41
C ASP A 255 36.48 -4.37 2.25
N GLY A 256 36.20 -4.23 3.54
CA GLY A 256 36.98 -3.40 4.46
C GLY A 256 36.58 -1.92 4.49
N HIS A 257 35.59 -1.50 3.69
CA HIS A 257 35.06 -0.13 3.67
C HIS A 257 33.71 -0.04 4.40
N LEU A 258 33.72 0.60 5.57
CA LEU A 258 32.55 0.78 6.42
C LEU A 258 31.68 1.94 5.93
N ASP A 259 30.38 1.68 5.71
CA ASP A 259 29.43 2.73 5.38
C ASP A 259 29.29 3.75 6.52
N ARG A 260 29.65 5.00 6.25
CA ARG A 260 29.53 6.09 7.23
C ARG A 260 28.26 6.92 7.06
N GLY A 261 27.65 6.87 5.88
CA GLY A 261 26.48 7.67 5.54
C GLY A 261 25.19 7.06 6.06
N ARG A 262 25.03 5.75 5.89
CA ARG A 262 23.74 5.06 6.04
C ARG A 262 23.71 4.09 7.22
N ARG A 263 24.07 4.63 8.39
CA ARG A 263 24.08 3.89 9.65
C ARG A 263 22.67 3.72 10.22
N GLY A 264 22.50 2.72 11.06
CA GLY A 264 21.24 2.44 11.74
C GLY A 264 21.40 2.18 13.23
N SER A 265 20.29 1.81 13.87
CA SER A 265 20.22 1.40 15.26
C SER A 265 19.02 0.51 15.53
N PHE A 266 19.14 -0.28 16.59
CA PHE A 266 18.04 -1.06 17.17
C PHE A 266 18.30 -1.24 18.67
N THR A 267 17.28 -1.66 19.40
CA THR A 267 17.39 -2.06 20.81
C THR A 267 16.96 -3.52 20.91
N THR A 268 17.82 -4.39 21.46
CA THR A 268 17.49 -5.80 21.69
C THR A 268 16.31 -5.94 22.66
N ILE A 269 15.52 -7.00 22.50
CA ILE A 269 14.36 -7.28 23.34
C ILE A 269 14.82 -7.51 24.80
N PRO A 270 14.08 -7.03 25.81
CA PRO A 270 14.35 -7.36 27.21
C PRO A 270 14.13 -8.86 27.49
N ASP A 271 15.05 -9.45 28.25
CA ASP A 271 14.91 -10.82 28.75
C ASP A 271 14.07 -10.82 30.03
N GLY A 272 12.77 -11.12 29.90
CA GLY A 272 11.80 -11.12 30.99
C GLY A 272 10.82 -9.94 30.98
N PRO A 273 9.94 -9.83 32.02
CA PRO A 273 8.89 -8.83 32.11
C PRO A 273 9.42 -7.40 31.94
N ALA A 274 8.77 -6.59 31.09
CA ALA A 274 9.25 -5.26 30.75
C ALA A 274 8.16 -4.35 30.20
N SER A 275 8.31 -3.06 30.45
CA SER A 275 7.54 -2.00 29.80
C SER A 275 8.22 -1.56 28.50
N PHE A 276 7.44 -1.37 27.44
CA PHE A 276 7.92 -0.95 26.14
C PHE A 276 6.81 -0.25 25.35
N SER A 277 7.14 0.30 24.19
CA SER A 277 6.13 0.80 23.25
C SER A 277 6.42 0.31 21.85
N PHE A 278 5.38 0.08 21.06
CA PHE A 278 5.50 -0.23 19.64
C PHE A 278 4.55 0.65 18.83
N ALA A 279 4.96 1.00 17.63
CA ALA A 279 4.09 1.68 16.68
C ALA A 279 3.48 0.67 15.72
N LEU A 280 2.33 0.97 15.15
CA LEU A 280 1.71 0.17 14.10
C LEU A 280 1.06 1.05 13.05
N ALA A 281 1.15 0.66 11.78
CA ALA A 281 0.43 1.32 10.70
C ALA A 281 0.37 0.44 9.44
N SER A 282 -0.54 0.76 8.52
CA SER A 282 -0.57 0.21 7.17
C SER A 282 -0.88 1.30 6.13
N CYS A 283 -0.96 0.92 4.87
CA CYS A 283 -1.50 1.76 3.81
C CYS A 283 -0.61 2.95 3.44
N ALA A 284 0.60 2.63 3.01
CA ALA A 284 1.57 3.54 2.40
C ALA A 284 1.37 3.61 0.88
N ARG A 285 1.34 4.83 0.33
CA ARG A 285 1.20 5.03 -1.11
C ARG A 285 2.49 4.62 -1.85
N VAL A 286 2.34 4.33 -3.15
CA VAL A 286 3.50 4.14 -4.05
C VAL A 286 4.42 5.36 -3.99
N GLY A 287 5.71 5.14 -3.76
CA GLY A 287 6.71 6.20 -3.69
C GLY A 287 6.51 7.16 -2.51
N THR A 288 6.00 6.65 -1.39
CA THR A 288 5.78 7.49 -0.22
C THR A 288 7.07 8.08 0.36
N ASN A 289 6.95 9.29 0.89
CA ASN A 289 7.95 9.97 1.68
C ASN A 289 7.26 10.88 2.72
N GLY A 290 6.14 10.45 3.31
CA GLY A 290 5.31 11.31 4.18
C GLY A 290 5.96 11.68 5.53
N ALA A 291 5.57 12.79 6.13
CA ALA A 291 5.99 13.18 7.49
C ALA A 291 5.51 12.22 8.58
N VAL A 292 4.57 11.31 8.30
CA VAL A 292 4.15 10.25 9.23
C VAL A 292 5.32 9.32 9.60
N PHE A 293 6.25 9.04 8.67
CA PHE A 293 7.44 8.23 8.95
C PHE A 293 8.37 8.92 9.96
N ASP A 294 8.47 10.25 9.91
CA ASP A 294 9.19 11.02 10.91
C ASP A 294 8.49 10.93 12.27
N ALA A 295 7.16 11.10 12.30
CA ALA A 295 6.40 11.05 13.54
C ALA A 295 6.53 9.69 14.26
N ILE A 296 6.50 8.59 13.50
CA ILE A 296 6.73 7.24 14.04
C ILE A 296 8.15 7.11 14.61
N ARG A 297 9.16 7.57 13.86
CA ARG A 297 10.56 7.53 14.32
C ARG A 297 10.76 8.37 15.59
N ASP A 298 10.19 9.56 15.62
CA ASP A 298 10.33 10.52 16.71
C ASP A 298 9.57 10.10 17.97
N ALA A 299 8.56 9.21 17.84
CA ALA A 299 7.92 8.53 18.96
C ALA A 299 8.82 7.48 19.64
N GLN A 300 9.96 7.12 19.01
CA GLN A 300 10.96 6.19 19.52
C GLN A 300 10.41 4.82 20.00
N PRO A 301 9.55 4.13 19.22
CA PRO A 301 9.07 2.82 19.60
C PRO A 301 10.20 1.79 19.59
N LEU A 302 10.06 0.71 20.36
CA LEU A 302 10.96 -0.44 20.37
C LEU A 302 11.01 -1.11 19.00
N PHE A 303 9.86 -1.20 18.32
CA PHE A 303 9.72 -1.67 16.95
C PHE A 303 8.47 -1.04 16.30
N PHE A 304 8.42 -1.10 14.97
CA PHE A 304 7.31 -0.64 14.14
C PHE A 304 6.70 -1.84 13.42
N LEU A 305 5.41 -2.04 13.64
CA LEU A 305 4.63 -3.10 13.05
C LEU A 305 3.88 -2.59 11.82
N VAL A 306 4.15 -3.17 10.66
CA VAL A 306 3.43 -2.89 9.42
C VAL A 306 2.39 -3.99 9.19
N THR A 307 1.12 -3.63 9.34
CA THR A 307 -0.02 -4.56 9.22
C THR A 307 -0.57 -4.60 7.80
N GLY A 308 0.32 -4.73 6.82
CA GLY A 308 -0.03 -4.76 5.40
C GLY A 308 0.25 -3.47 4.64
N ASP A 309 0.09 -3.57 3.32
CA ASP A 309 -0.16 -2.45 2.45
C ASP A 309 1.00 -1.41 2.43
N LEU A 310 2.22 -1.93 2.38
CA LEU A 310 3.46 -1.19 2.54
C LEU A 310 3.87 -0.37 1.30
N HIS A 311 3.40 -0.73 0.10
CA HIS A 311 3.79 0.00 -1.12
C HIS A 311 2.70 0.32 -2.14
N TYR A 312 1.55 -0.38 -2.18
CA TYR A 312 0.48 -0.13 -3.16
C TYR A 312 0.81 -0.36 -4.65
N THR A 313 1.92 -1.05 -4.98
CA THR A 313 2.33 -1.23 -6.39
C THR A 313 1.40 -2.13 -7.20
N ASN A 314 0.61 -3.01 -6.55
CA ASN A 314 -0.37 -3.88 -7.21
C ASN A 314 0.26 -4.79 -8.29
N ILE A 315 1.30 -5.52 -7.92
CA ILE A 315 2.03 -6.38 -8.85
C ILE A 315 1.22 -7.65 -9.11
N ALA A 316 0.75 -7.84 -10.34
CA ALA A 316 -0.09 -8.97 -10.75
C ALA A 316 0.66 -10.03 -11.59
N THR A 317 1.99 -10.05 -11.55
CA THR A 317 2.83 -10.94 -12.39
C THR A 317 3.80 -11.76 -11.55
N ARG A 318 4.24 -12.93 -12.06
CA ARG A 318 5.28 -13.81 -11.49
C ARG A 318 6.70 -13.24 -11.63
N ASP A 319 6.88 -11.96 -11.39
CA ASP A 319 8.12 -11.25 -11.66
C ASP A 319 8.66 -10.68 -10.34
N VAL A 320 9.63 -11.38 -9.76
CA VAL A 320 10.23 -11.03 -8.45
C VAL A 320 10.95 -9.69 -8.50
N ASP A 321 11.47 -9.30 -9.66
CA ASP A 321 12.21 -8.04 -9.82
C ASP A 321 11.27 -6.84 -9.67
N LYS A 322 10.00 -6.97 -10.07
CA LYS A 322 9.01 -5.90 -9.82
C LYS A 322 8.72 -5.68 -8.35
N PHE A 323 8.73 -6.75 -7.55
CA PHE A 323 8.60 -6.62 -6.10
C PHE A 323 9.86 -5.98 -5.53
N ALA A 324 11.04 -6.41 -5.98
CA ALA A 324 12.30 -5.77 -5.61
C ALA A 324 12.31 -4.26 -5.92
N ASP A 325 11.87 -3.84 -7.12
CA ASP A 325 11.74 -2.43 -7.50
C ASP A 325 10.78 -1.65 -6.57
N ALA A 326 9.71 -2.30 -6.10
CA ALA A 326 8.76 -1.69 -5.18
C ALA A 326 9.37 -1.49 -3.78
N PHE A 327 10.13 -2.47 -3.28
CA PHE A 327 10.93 -2.31 -2.06
C PHE A 327 12.01 -1.25 -2.23
N ASP A 328 12.73 -1.22 -3.35
CA ASP A 328 13.77 -0.20 -3.61
C ASP A 328 13.17 1.21 -3.57
N THR A 329 12.05 1.40 -4.26
CA THR A 329 11.32 2.68 -4.28
C THR A 329 10.96 3.16 -2.86
N LEU A 330 10.56 2.25 -1.98
CA LEU A 330 10.23 2.56 -0.60
C LEU A 330 11.49 2.80 0.27
N LEU A 331 12.46 1.89 0.19
CA LEU A 331 13.64 1.85 1.09
C LEU A 331 14.69 2.91 0.73
N GLU A 332 14.63 3.47 -0.47
CA GLU A 332 15.43 4.63 -0.89
C GLU A 332 14.80 5.98 -0.56
N ALA A 333 13.50 6.02 -0.28
CA ALA A 333 12.83 7.26 0.09
C ALA A 333 13.34 7.76 1.47
N PRO A 334 13.70 9.06 1.62
CA PRO A 334 14.40 9.54 2.83
C PRO A 334 13.70 9.23 4.16
N GLY A 335 12.39 9.46 4.25
CA GLY A 335 11.60 9.22 5.45
C GLY A 335 11.57 7.74 5.85
N PRO A 336 11.00 6.86 5.00
CA PRO A 336 10.97 5.42 5.25
C PRO A 336 12.36 4.82 5.48
N SER A 337 13.35 5.16 4.64
CA SER A 337 14.74 4.69 4.77
C SER A 337 15.32 4.98 6.15
N LEU A 338 15.10 6.20 6.66
CA LEU A 338 15.64 6.62 7.95
C LEU A 338 14.88 5.97 9.11
N LEU A 339 13.56 5.78 9.00
CA LEU A 339 12.76 5.05 9.98
C LEU A 339 13.23 3.58 10.08
N PHE A 340 13.24 2.85 8.97
CA PHE A 340 13.48 1.41 8.94
C PHE A 340 14.93 1.01 9.26
N ARG A 341 15.86 1.96 9.24
CA ARG A 341 17.23 1.76 9.77
C ARG A 341 17.36 2.02 11.25
N ARG A 342 16.42 2.74 11.87
CA ARG A 342 16.52 3.19 13.28
C ARG A 342 15.51 2.55 14.20
N VAL A 343 14.43 2.04 13.64
CA VAL A 343 13.35 1.35 14.33
C VAL A 343 13.19 -0.02 13.66
N PRO A 344 13.36 -1.13 14.40
CA PRO A 344 13.10 -2.47 13.89
C PRO A 344 11.70 -2.59 13.29
N VAL A 345 11.60 -3.21 12.13
CA VAL A 345 10.35 -3.42 11.43
C VAL A 345 9.94 -4.88 11.52
N ASP A 346 8.68 -5.09 11.89
CA ASP A 346 7.96 -6.33 11.67
C ASP A 346 6.88 -6.08 10.61
N TYR A 347 6.75 -6.95 9.62
CA TYR A 347 5.92 -6.70 8.44
C TYR A 347 5.17 -7.95 8.01
N VAL A 348 3.85 -7.83 7.86
CA VAL A 348 3.02 -8.76 7.08
C VAL A 348 2.45 -8.03 5.88
N TRP A 349 2.27 -8.73 4.76
CA TRP A 349 1.62 -8.17 3.59
C TRP A 349 0.10 -8.08 3.76
N ASP A 350 -0.51 -7.29 2.88
CA ASP A 350 -1.92 -7.34 2.53
C ASP A 350 -2.04 -7.48 1.00
N ASP A 351 -3.24 -7.39 0.45
CA ASP A 351 -3.55 -7.57 -0.96
C ASP A 351 -2.65 -6.76 -1.92
N HIS A 352 -2.43 -5.46 -1.65
CA HIS A 352 -1.64 -4.62 -2.53
C HIS A 352 -0.14 -4.94 -2.55
N ASP A 353 0.32 -5.69 -1.56
CA ASP A 353 1.68 -6.21 -1.46
C ASP A 353 1.80 -7.65 -1.97
N PHE A 354 0.69 -8.39 -2.04
CA PHE A 354 0.67 -9.80 -2.44
C PHE A 354 0.36 -10.02 -3.93
N GLY A 355 -0.69 -9.36 -4.45
CA GLY A 355 -1.18 -9.62 -5.80
C GLY A 355 -2.04 -8.51 -6.42
N GLY A 356 -2.19 -7.39 -5.71
CA GLY A 356 -3.11 -6.31 -6.03
C GLY A 356 -4.43 -6.42 -5.28
N ASN A 357 -5.31 -5.43 -5.48
CA ASN A 357 -6.56 -5.27 -4.73
C ASN A 357 -7.38 -6.57 -4.64
N ASP A 358 -7.85 -6.90 -3.44
CA ASP A 358 -8.64 -8.08 -3.08
C ASP A 358 -7.98 -9.42 -3.48
N SER A 359 -6.66 -9.46 -3.66
CA SER A 359 -5.98 -10.68 -4.09
C SER A 359 -6.08 -11.81 -3.05
N ASP A 360 -6.03 -13.03 -3.58
CA ASP A 360 -6.22 -14.28 -2.84
C ASP A 360 -5.28 -15.37 -3.38
N SER A 361 -5.45 -16.61 -2.92
CA SER A 361 -4.61 -17.77 -3.31
C SER A 361 -4.53 -18.04 -4.83
N THR A 362 -5.43 -17.48 -5.64
CA THR A 362 -5.43 -17.61 -7.11
C THR A 362 -4.52 -16.60 -7.80
N SER A 363 -3.95 -15.64 -7.06
CA SER A 363 -3.06 -14.61 -7.59
C SER A 363 -1.89 -15.21 -8.35
N ALA A 364 -1.72 -14.75 -9.60
CA ALA A 364 -0.56 -15.13 -10.38
C ALA A 364 0.75 -14.65 -9.74
N ALA A 365 0.73 -13.59 -8.95
CA ALA A 365 1.93 -13.00 -8.35
C ALA A 365 2.43 -13.74 -7.11
N ALA A 366 1.62 -14.61 -6.49
CA ALA A 366 1.90 -15.24 -5.21
C ALA A 366 3.33 -15.85 -5.08
N PRO A 367 3.84 -16.65 -6.06
CA PRO A 367 5.19 -17.19 -5.94
C PRO A 367 6.28 -16.12 -5.90
N ALA A 368 6.10 -15.01 -6.65
CA ALA A 368 7.05 -13.92 -6.69
C ALA A 368 6.98 -13.05 -5.42
N ALA A 369 5.78 -12.84 -4.86
CA ALA A 369 5.62 -12.15 -3.57
C ALA A 369 6.27 -12.94 -2.41
N GLN A 370 6.04 -14.25 -2.36
CA GLN A 370 6.63 -15.16 -1.37
C GLN A 370 8.16 -15.21 -1.44
N GLU A 371 8.72 -15.22 -2.66
CA GLU A 371 10.16 -15.17 -2.90
C GLU A 371 10.74 -13.81 -2.50
N ALA A 372 10.11 -12.71 -2.94
CA ALA A 372 10.54 -11.35 -2.62
C ALA A 372 10.55 -11.09 -1.12
N TYR A 373 9.51 -11.52 -0.38
CA TYR A 373 9.46 -11.35 1.08
C TYR A 373 10.64 -12.04 1.76
N ARG A 374 10.89 -13.33 1.47
CA ARG A 374 11.98 -14.10 2.08
C ARG A 374 13.36 -13.55 1.74
N ARG A 375 13.48 -12.92 0.57
CA ARG A 375 14.71 -12.31 0.06
C ARG A 375 14.99 -10.93 0.68
N LEU A 376 13.96 -10.09 0.79
CA LEU A 376 14.11 -8.65 1.05
C LEU A 376 13.78 -8.26 2.49
N VAL A 377 12.91 -9.00 3.17
CA VAL A 377 12.39 -8.63 4.50
C VAL A 377 13.24 -9.28 5.60
N PRO A 378 13.73 -8.51 6.59
CA PRO A 378 14.41 -9.05 7.77
C PRO A 378 13.37 -9.61 8.75
N SER A 379 12.72 -10.72 8.37
CA SER A 379 11.64 -11.34 9.14
C SER A 379 12.15 -12.28 10.24
N TYR A 380 11.31 -12.52 11.24
CA TYR A 380 11.46 -13.67 12.13
C TYR A 380 11.35 -14.99 11.35
N ASP A 381 11.58 -16.10 12.03
CA ASP A 381 11.48 -17.43 11.44
C ASP A 381 10.05 -17.70 10.94
N LEU A 382 9.94 -18.09 9.68
CA LEU A 382 8.69 -18.45 9.03
C LEU A 382 8.52 -19.98 9.11
N PRO A 383 7.41 -20.50 9.69
CA PRO A 383 7.19 -21.93 9.83
C PRO A 383 6.79 -22.61 8.52
N ALA A 384 6.28 -21.85 7.55
CA ALA A 384 5.87 -22.33 6.23
C ALA A 384 6.75 -21.77 5.09
N THR A 385 6.65 -22.40 3.92
CA THR A 385 7.39 -21.99 2.71
C THR A 385 6.59 -21.14 1.74
N ASP A 386 5.27 -21.12 1.88
CA ASP A 386 4.30 -20.49 0.99
C ASP A 386 3.39 -19.45 1.70
N SER A 387 3.55 -19.26 2.99
CA SER A 387 2.96 -18.15 3.75
C SER A 387 4.01 -17.48 4.66
N ILE A 388 3.64 -16.37 5.30
CA ILE A 388 4.57 -15.54 6.11
C ILE A 388 4.14 -15.36 7.57
N GLU A 389 3.30 -16.24 8.07
CA GLU A 389 2.95 -16.28 9.49
C GLU A 389 4.20 -16.44 10.36
N HIS A 390 4.21 -15.82 11.52
CA HIS A 390 5.32 -15.93 12.47
C HIS A 390 4.90 -15.41 13.84
N ALA A 391 5.70 -15.68 14.86
CA ALA A 391 5.45 -15.20 16.21
C ALA A 391 6.75 -14.84 16.93
N PHE A 392 6.66 -13.87 17.83
CA PHE A 392 7.76 -13.46 18.71
C PHE A 392 7.21 -12.94 20.04
N THR A 393 8.06 -12.82 21.06
CA THR A 393 7.65 -12.39 22.40
C THR A 393 8.49 -11.22 22.87
N VAL A 394 7.86 -10.21 23.45
CA VAL A 394 8.50 -9.09 24.14
C VAL A 394 7.95 -9.03 25.56
N GLY A 395 8.80 -9.29 26.55
CA GLY A 395 8.35 -9.43 27.93
C GLY A 395 7.27 -10.49 28.08
N ARG A 396 6.07 -10.09 28.53
CA ARG A 396 4.91 -10.99 28.68
C ARG A 396 3.90 -10.91 27.52
N VAL A 397 4.27 -10.25 26.42
CA VAL A 397 3.40 -10.06 25.26
C VAL A 397 3.87 -10.93 24.11
N ARG A 398 3.02 -11.86 23.68
CA ARG A 398 3.19 -12.67 22.46
C ARG A 398 2.57 -11.96 21.27
N PHE A 399 3.39 -11.68 20.27
CA PHE A 399 2.96 -11.19 18.97
C PHE A 399 2.77 -12.38 18.04
N VAL A 400 1.58 -12.51 17.47
CA VAL A 400 1.21 -13.60 16.57
C VAL A 400 0.74 -12.99 15.26
N ALA A 401 1.53 -13.13 14.20
CA ALA A 401 1.24 -12.57 12.90
C ALA A 401 0.74 -13.63 11.93
N THR A 402 -0.38 -13.35 11.27
CA THR A 402 -0.99 -14.26 10.27
C THR A 402 -1.04 -13.62 8.88
N ASP A 403 -0.86 -14.45 7.88
CA ASP A 403 -1.01 -14.18 6.46
C ASP A 403 -2.44 -14.49 6.01
N THR A 404 -3.19 -13.46 5.66
CA THR A 404 -4.60 -13.56 5.23
C THR A 404 -4.78 -13.58 3.72
N ARG A 405 -3.71 -13.76 2.93
CA ARG A 405 -3.75 -13.68 1.46
C ARG A 405 -3.31 -14.97 0.77
N SER A 406 -2.23 -15.62 1.23
CA SER A 406 -1.62 -16.77 0.53
C SER A 406 -2.55 -17.96 0.30
N HIS A 407 -3.37 -18.27 1.31
CA HIS A 407 -4.27 -19.43 1.28
C HIS A 407 -5.75 -19.05 1.24
N ARG A 408 -6.03 -17.75 1.12
CA ARG A 408 -7.39 -17.22 1.09
C ARG A 408 -8.16 -17.80 -0.10
N THR A 409 -9.30 -18.41 0.16
CA THR A 409 -10.27 -18.80 -0.87
C THR A 409 -10.85 -17.55 -1.52
N PRO A 410 -11.14 -17.52 -2.84
CA PRO A 410 -11.72 -16.35 -3.48
C PRO A 410 -12.97 -15.80 -2.78
N ALA A 411 -13.06 -14.48 -2.68
CA ALA A 411 -14.09 -13.80 -1.89
C ALA A 411 -15.52 -14.11 -2.40
N ASP A 412 -15.68 -14.33 -3.70
CA ASP A 412 -16.95 -14.63 -4.36
C ASP A 412 -17.42 -16.09 -4.18
N GLU A 413 -16.57 -16.97 -3.64
CA GLU A 413 -17.02 -18.30 -3.24
C GLU A 413 -18.00 -18.21 -2.05
N PRO A 414 -19.06 -19.05 -2.02
CA PRO A 414 -20.01 -19.06 -0.91
C PRO A 414 -19.32 -19.37 0.43
N ASP A 415 -19.67 -18.65 1.49
CA ASP A 415 -19.16 -18.94 2.83
C ASP A 415 -19.64 -20.33 3.32
N GLY A 416 -18.76 -21.03 4.04
CA GLY A 416 -19.00 -22.38 4.55
C GLY A 416 -17.71 -23.09 4.96
N GLU A 417 -17.81 -24.35 5.38
CA GLU A 417 -16.69 -25.15 5.92
C GLU A 417 -15.47 -25.28 4.98
N GLY A 418 -15.67 -25.13 3.68
CA GLY A 418 -14.60 -25.21 2.68
C GLY A 418 -13.92 -23.87 2.35
N LYS A 419 -14.50 -22.74 2.77
CA LYS A 419 -13.97 -21.39 2.50
C LYS A 419 -13.09 -20.97 3.67
N THR A 420 -11.86 -20.52 3.38
CA THR A 420 -10.86 -20.21 4.40
C THR A 420 -10.12 -18.91 4.07
N MET A 421 -9.76 -18.16 5.11
CA MET A 421 -8.87 -17.00 5.06
C MET A 421 -7.40 -17.47 5.19
N LEU A 422 -7.12 -18.33 6.16
CA LEU A 422 -5.75 -18.67 6.57
C LEU A 422 -5.22 -19.95 5.91
N GLY A 423 -6.09 -20.82 5.42
CA GLY A 423 -5.76 -22.20 5.09
C GLY A 423 -5.69 -23.10 6.33
N ALA A 424 -5.79 -24.42 6.13
CA ALA A 424 -5.89 -25.38 7.23
C ALA A 424 -4.62 -25.46 8.10
N GLU A 425 -3.43 -25.37 7.49
CA GLU A 425 -2.15 -25.50 8.20
C GLU A 425 -1.89 -24.28 9.08
N GLN A 426 -2.05 -23.07 8.53
CA GLN A 426 -1.87 -21.84 9.28
C GLN A 426 -2.93 -21.65 10.37
N LEU A 427 -4.19 -22.05 10.12
CA LEU A 427 -5.23 -22.01 11.15
C LEU A 427 -4.88 -22.92 12.33
N ALA A 428 -4.38 -24.12 12.07
CA ALA A 428 -3.90 -25.03 13.13
C ALA A 428 -2.71 -24.41 13.89
N TRP A 429 -1.75 -23.84 13.17
CA TRP A 429 -0.63 -23.12 13.77
C TRP A 429 -1.09 -21.95 14.65
N LEU A 430 -2.09 -21.17 14.24
CA LEU A 430 -2.66 -20.08 15.03
C LEU A 430 -3.26 -20.60 16.35
N PHE A 431 -3.99 -21.72 16.29
CA PHE A 431 -4.53 -22.36 17.49
C PHE A 431 -3.42 -22.83 18.44
N ASP A 432 -2.34 -23.40 17.91
CA ASP A 432 -1.17 -23.75 18.71
C ASP A 432 -0.53 -22.52 19.38
N GLN A 433 -0.50 -21.36 18.70
CA GLN A 433 -0.01 -20.11 19.29
C GLN A 433 -0.90 -19.63 20.45
N PHE A 434 -2.22 -19.69 20.27
CA PHE A 434 -3.18 -19.31 21.32
C PHE A 434 -3.15 -20.26 22.51
N ASP A 435 -3.03 -21.56 22.26
CA ASP A 435 -2.89 -22.58 23.31
C ASP A 435 -1.61 -22.34 24.13
N ALA A 436 -0.49 -22.09 23.45
CA ALA A 436 0.80 -21.79 24.09
C ALA A 436 0.72 -20.52 24.95
N ALA A 437 0.15 -19.43 24.41
CA ALA A 437 0.00 -18.17 25.14
C ALA A 437 -0.94 -18.29 26.33
N ALA A 438 -2.05 -19.02 26.17
CA ALA A 438 -2.99 -19.28 27.26
C ALA A 438 -2.32 -20.05 28.39
N ALA A 439 -1.55 -21.11 28.06
CA ALA A 439 -0.81 -21.93 29.02
C ALA A 439 0.32 -21.16 29.73
N ALA A 440 1.02 -20.28 29.00
CA ALA A 440 2.11 -19.47 29.54
C ALA A 440 1.62 -18.25 30.34
N GLY A 441 0.32 -17.92 30.29
CA GLY A 441 -0.19 -16.72 30.94
C GLY A 441 0.17 -15.43 30.22
N GLU A 442 0.50 -15.48 28.93
CA GLU A 442 0.91 -14.33 28.12
C GLU A 442 -0.30 -13.47 27.72
N PHE A 443 -0.04 -12.19 27.44
CA PHE A 443 -0.96 -11.34 26.68
C PHE A 443 -0.68 -11.50 25.19
N VAL A 444 -1.71 -11.61 24.36
CA VAL A 444 -1.56 -11.84 22.92
C VAL A 444 -1.89 -10.57 22.14
N VAL A 445 -0.98 -10.18 21.24
CA VAL A 445 -1.26 -9.25 20.15
C VAL A 445 -1.36 -10.06 18.86
N TRP A 446 -2.57 -10.23 18.33
CA TRP A 446 -2.81 -10.91 17.05
C TRP A 446 -2.81 -9.88 15.91
N ILE A 447 -1.89 -10.08 14.96
CA ILE A 447 -1.60 -9.16 13.87
C ILE A 447 -2.15 -9.75 12.56
N GLN A 448 -3.05 -9.01 11.91
CA GLN A 448 -3.62 -9.38 10.61
C GLN A 448 -4.29 -8.17 9.94
N PRO A 449 -4.20 -7.98 8.62
CA PRO A 449 -4.59 -6.73 7.97
C PRO A 449 -6.11 -6.49 7.91
N ASP A 450 -6.91 -7.54 7.77
CA ASP A 450 -8.33 -7.47 7.44
C ASP A 450 -9.25 -7.06 8.62
N PRO A 451 -10.30 -6.26 8.39
CA PRO A 451 -11.31 -5.97 9.42
C PRO A 451 -12.00 -7.22 9.97
N TRP A 452 -11.96 -7.38 11.30
CA TRP A 452 -12.63 -8.49 12.01
C TRP A 452 -14.10 -8.22 12.25
N ILE A 453 -14.42 -7.00 12.68
CA ILE A 453 -15.77 -6.57 13.07
C ILE A 453 -16.54 -6.19 11.80
N ALA A 454 -17.44 -7.08 11.37
CA ALA A 454 -18.30 -6.86 10.22
C ALA A 454 -19.49 -7.84 10.24
N GLU A 455 -20.62 -7.42 9.68
CA GLU A 455 -21.74 -8.31 9.41
C GLU A 455 -21.36 -9.39 8.38
N PRO A 456 -21.85 -10.64 8.55
CA PRO A 456 -21.65 -11.69 7.55
C PRO A 456 -22.16 -11.26 6.18
N THR A 457 -21.27 -11.22 5.18
CA THR A 457 -21.56 -10.70 3.84
C THR A 457 -20.78 -11.49 2.81
N ASP A 458 -21.48 -12.23 1.94
CA ASP A 458 -20.86 -12.95 0.81
C ASP A 458 -20.13 -11.97 -0.12
N GLY A 459 -18.95 -12.35 -0.61
CA GLY A 459 -18.15 -11.50 -1.49
C GLY A 459 -17.31 -10.42 -0.78
N ALA A 460 -17.41 -10.28 0.55
CA ALA A 460 -16.69 -9.23 1.26
C ALA A 460 -15.19 -9.55 1.43
N ASP A 461 -14.34 -8.54 1.22
CA ASP A 461 -12.88 -8.64 1.39
C ASP A 461 -12.43 -8.45 2.85
N HIS A 462 -13.17 -9.02 3.80
CA HIS A 462 -12.86 -8.95 5.23
C HIS A 462 -13.42 -10.18 5.94
N TRP A 463 -13.21 -10.34 7.25
CA TRP A 463 -13.63 -11.55 7.96
C TRP A 463 -15.15 -11.83 7.94
N GLY A 464 -15.99 -10.84 7.68
CA GLY A 464 -17.43 -11.04 7.41
C GLY A 464 -17.73 -11.92 6.18
N GLY A 465 -16.82 -12.03 5.22
CA GLY A 465 -16.93 -12.94 4.06
C GLY A 465 -16.44 -14.36 4.33
N TYR A 466 -15.86 -14.61 5.50
CA TYR A 466 -15.27 -15.87 5.96
C TYR A 466 -15.82 -16.22 7.36
N SER A 467 -17.13 -15.99 7.55
CA SER A 467 -17.75 -15.99 8.87
C SER A 467 -17.73 -17.37 9.55
N THR A 468 -17.62 -18.45 8.77
CA THR A 468 -17.46 -19.82 9.28
C THR A 468 -16.10 -20.01 9.95
N GLU A 469 -15.00 -19.64 9.30
CA GLU A 469 -13.66 -19.71 9.90
C GLU A 469 -13.50 -18.68 11.03
N ARG A 470 -14.08 -17.48 10.88
CA ARG A 470 -14.15 -16.45 11.94
C ARG A 470 -14.73 -17.02 13.24
N ARG A 471 -15.87 -17.74 13.14
CA ARG A 471 -16.52 -18.37 14.29
C ARG A 471 -15.64 -19.45 14.93
N ARG A 472 -14.97 -20.28 14.12
CA ARG A 472 -14.04 -21.30 14.63
C ARG A 472 -12.90 -20.70 15.44
N ILE A 473 -12.35 -19.58 14.98
CA ILE A 473 -11.31 -18.85 15.72
C ILE A 473 -11.87 -18.24 17.01
N ALA A 474 -13.02 -17.58 16.93
CA ALA A 474 -13.68 -17.00 18.11
C ALA A 474 -14.04 -18.05 19.17
N ASP A 475 -14.51 -19.22 18.75
CA ASP A 475 -14.80 -20.36 19.62
C ASP A 475 -13.54 -20.89 20.31
N HIS A 476 -12.41 -20.93 19.61
CA HIS A 476 -11.12 -21.34 20.21
C HIS A 476 -10.63 -20.33 21.25
N ILE A 477 -10.70 -19.04 20.95
CA ILE A 477 -10.39 -17.95 21.89
C ILE A 477 -11.27 -18.04 23.14
N ALA A 478 -12.57 -18.28 22.97
CA ALA A 478 -13.53 -18.45 24.05
C ALA A 478 -13.22 -19.68 24.91
N ALA A 479 -12.92 -20.82 24.29
CA ALA A 479 -12.60 -22.07 24.98
C ALA A 479 -11.35 -21.96 25.87
N LEU A 480 -10.41 -21.10 25.48
CA LEU A 480 -9.19 -20.81 26.26
C LEU A 480 -9.38 -19.74 27.34
N GLY A 481 -10.50 -19.01 27.35
CA GLY A 481 -10.67 -17.81 28.17
C GLY A 481 -9.62 -16.74 27.84
N LEU A 482 -9.23 -16.65 26.57
CA LEU A 482 -8.15 -15.76 26.12
C LEU A 482 -8.63 -14.34 25.80
N ALA A 483 -9.95 -14.12 25.67
CA ALA A 483 -10.55 -12.87 25.21
C ALA A 483 -10.06 -11.62 25.98
N ASP A 484 -10.01 -11.70 27.33
CA ASP A 484 -9.55 -10.60 28.20
C ASP A 484 -8.03 -10.32 28.08
N ARG A 485 -7.27 -11.23 27.46
CA ARG A 485 -5.81 -11.13 27.26
C ARG A 485 -5.43 -11.09 25.78
N LEU A 486 -6.34 -10.64 24.92
CA LEU A 486 -6.12 -10.55 23.47
C LEU A 486 -6.41 -9.13 22.96
N LEU A 487 -5.46 -8.60 22.20
CA LEU A 487 -5.65 -7.43 21.33
C LEU A 487 -5.38 -7.86 19.89
N MET A 488 -6.36 -7.68 19.02
CA MET A 488 -6.12 -7.75 17.59
C MET A 488 -5.70 -6.38 17.06
N VAL A 489 -4.71 -6.35 16.18
CA VAL A 489 -4.28 -5.16 15.46
C VAL A 489 -4.40 -5.36 13.96
N SER A 490 -4.94 -4.35 13.27
CA SER A 490 -5.31 -4.46 11.86
C SER A 490 -5.07 -3.21 11.03
N GLY A 491 -5.04 -3.39 9.71
CA GLY A 491 -4.78 -2.38 8.70
C GLY A 491 -5.99 -2.12 7.81
N ASP A 492 -5.77 -2.12 6.48
CA ASP A 492 -6.70 -2.04 5.34
C ASP A 492 -7.70 -0.86 5.29
N ALA A 493 -8.41 -0.58 6.39
CA ALA A 493 -9.58 0.27 6.45
C ALA A 493 -9.35 1.79 6.25
N HIS A 494 -8.11 2.25 6.03
CA HIS A 494 -7.67 3.66 5.93
C HIS A 494 -8.24 4.58 7.04
N MET A 495 -8.26 4.05 8.26
CA MET A 495 -8.75 4.73 9.45
C MET A 495 -8.02 4.28 10.72
N LEU A 496 -8.06 5.13 11.72
CA LEU A 496 -7.86 4.73 13.11
C LEU A 496 -9.22 4.31 13.68
N ALA A 497 -9.30 3.13 14.31
CA ALA A 497 -10.52 2.71 15.00
C ALA A 497 -10.19 1.79 16.17
N PHE A 498 -10.98 1.85 17.23
CA PHE A 498 -10.79 1.01 18.41
C PHE A 498 -12.11 0.38 18.86
N ASP A 499 -12.07 -0.90 19.21
CA ASP A 499 -13.16 -1.61 19.89
C ASP A 499 -12.64 -2.26 21.17
N ASP A 500 -13.39 -2.10 22.26
CA ASP A 500 -13.09 -2.63 23.61
C ASP A 500 -13.54 -4.08 23.81
N GLY A 501 -14.01 -4.76 22.75
CA GLY A 501 -14.58 -6.10 22.82
C GLY A 501 -16.11 -6.11 22.77
N THR A 502 -16.76 -4.95 22.75
CA THR A 502 -18.21 -4.84 22.64
C THR A 502 -18.75 -5.47 21.35
N ASN A 503 -18.01 -5.37 20.23
CA ASN A 503 -18.52 -5.75 18.91
C ASN A 503 -17.71 -6.85 18.22
N SER A 504 -16.67 -7.40 18.87
CA SER A 504 -15.76 -8.38 18.27
C SER A 504 -16.10 -9.84 18.59
N ASP A 505 -17.16 -10.11 19.35
CA ASP A 505 -17.56 -11.46 19.69
C ASP A 505 -18.33 -12.15 18.56
N TYR A 506 -17.72 -13.18 17.99
CA TYR A 506 -18.34 -14.06 17.00
C TYR A 506 -18.35 -15.52 17.44
N SER A 507 -18.13 -15.78 18.74
CA SER A 507 -18.21 -17.13 19.31
C SER A 507 -19.66 -17.61 19.36
N THR A 508 -19.83 -18.93 19.38
CA THR A 508 -21.13 -19.61 19.37
C THR A 508 -21.92 -19.34 20.64
N ASP A 509 -21.25 -19.33 21.79
CA ASP A 509 -21.89 -19.16 23.11
C ASP A 509 -21.93 -17.70 23.57
N GLY A 510 -21.17 -16.82 22.94
CA GLY A 510 -21.03 -15.41 23.29
C GLY A 510 -20.27 -15.16 24.61
N GLY A 511 -20.03 -13.89 24.92
CA GLY A 511 -19.27 -13.43 26.08
C GLY A 511 -17.74 -13.46 25.92
N ALA A 512 -17.23 -13.58 24.69
CA ALA A 512 -15.79 -13.74 24.40
C ALA A 512 -15.25 -12.67 23.43
N GLY A 513 -15.83 -11.47 23.45
CA GLY A 513 -15.30 -10.32 22.73
C GLY A 513 -13.94 -9.88 23.27
N PHE A 514 -13.04 -9.48 22.37
CA PHE A 514 -11.67 -9.04 22.67
C PHE A 514 -11.35 -7.70 22.01
N ALA A 515 -10.32 -6.99 22.47
CA ALA A 515 -10.01 -5.67 21.97
C ALA A 515 -9.52 -5.69 20.51
N VAL A 516 -9.90 -4.70 19.70
CA VAL A 516 -9.45 -4.53 18.32
C VAL A 516 -8.92 -3.10 18.12
N PHE A 517 -7.75 -2.94 17.49
CA PHE A 517 -7.20 -1.65 17.15
C PHE A 517 -6.77 -1.59 15.67
N HIS A 518 -7.48 -0.79 14.88
CA HIS A 518 -7.10 -0.47 13.51
C HIS A 518 -6.17 0.74 13.48
N ALA A 519 -5.08 0.62 12.71
CA ALA A 519 -4.12 1.69 12.49
C ALA A 519 -3.80 1.87 10.99
N ALA A 520 -4.64 2.64 10.31
CA ALA A 520 -4.42 3.09 8.94
C ALA A 520 -4.92 4.55 8.78
N ALA A 521 -4.54 5.32 7.77
CA ALA A 521 -3.50 5.04 6.80
C ALA A 521 -2.26 5.90 7.04
N LEU A 522 -1.09 5.31 6.79
CA LEU A 522 0.16 6.06 6.65
C LEU A 522 -0.05 7.21 5.67
N ASP A 523 -0.48 6.93 4.44
CA ASP A 523 -0.60 7.96 3.40
C ASP A 523 -1.90 7.92 2.60
N ARG A 524 -2.64 6.79 2.61
CA ARG A 524 -3.87 6.66 1.82
C ARG A 524 -4.96 7.64 2.29
N PRO A 525 -5.82 8.13 1.37
CA PRO A 525 -7.00 8.89 1.78
C PRO A 525 -7.91 8.07 2.69
N GLY A 526 -8.67 8.76 3.54
CA GLY A 526 -9.52 8.11 4.52
C GLY A 526 -10.64 7.28 3.90
N MET A 527 -10.85 6.10 4.46
CA MET A 527 -11.96 5.18 4.21
C MET A 527 -12.42 4.64 5.57
N THR A 528 -13.52 3.91 5.62
CA THR A 528 -13.96 3.20 6.82
C THR A 528 -14.49 1.85 6.37
N LYS A 529 -13.96 0.78 6.95
CA LYS A 529 -14.40 -0.60 6.70
C LYS A 529 -14.77 -1.27 8.02
N GLY A 530 -15.76 -2.17 7.97
CA GLY A 530 -16.26 -2.88 9.15
C GLY A 530 -16.92 -1.98 10.20
N GLY A 531 -16.94 -2.46 11.44
CA GLY A 531 -17.60 -1.85 12.58
C GLY A 531 -19.00 -2.42 12.88
N PRO A 532 -19.71 -1.84 13.86
CA PRO A 532 -19.36 -0.64 14.62
C PRO A 532 -18.16 -0.86 15.56
N TYR A 533 -17.37 0.19 15.79
CA TYR A 533 -16.25 0.22 16.74
C TYR A 533 -16.64 1.08 17.95
N SER A 534 -16.49 0.57 19.18
CA SER A 534 -16.94 1.28 20.38
C SER A 534 -16.22 2.60 20.65
N GLY A 535 -14.94 2.70 20.25
CA GLY A 535 -14.15 3.94 20.25
C GLY A 535 -14.40 4.85 19.03
N GLY A 536 -15.23 4.42 18.08
CA GLY A 536 -15.46 5.10 16.82
C GLY A 536 -14.35 4.86 15.78
N ALA A 537 -14.60 5.35 14.56
CA ALA A 537 -13.66 5.32 13.45
C ALA A 537 -13.28 6.75 13.03
N VAL A 538 -12.00 6.98 12.79
CA VAL A 538 -11.42 8.25 12.36
C VAL A 538 -10.73 8.03 11.01
N PRO A 539 -11.43 8.19 9.87
CA PRO A 539 -10.82 8.05 8.56
C PRO A 539 -9.77 9.13 8.31
N GLY A 540 -8.68 8.77 7.63
CA GLY A 540 -7.70 9.73 7.15
C GLY A 540 -6.32 9.15 6.89
N GLY A 541 -5.52 9.90 6.13
CA GLY A 541 -4.10 9.62 5.94
C GLY A 541 -3.22 10.40 6.91
N GLY A 542 -1.93 10.05 6.95
CA GLY A 542 -0.96 10.60 7.87
C GLY A 542 -1.23 10.15 9.31
N GLN A 543 -1.69 8.91 9.49
CA GLN A 543 -2.11 8.34 10.76
C GLN A 543 -1.31 7.08 11.09
N PHE A 544 -1.09 6.84 12.38
CA PHE A 544 -0.45 5.63 12.90
C PHE A 544 -0.95 5.35 14.32
N GLY A 545 -0.86 4.10 14.76
CA GLY A 545 -1.08 3.69 16.13
C GLY A 545 0.22 3.71 16.94
N LEU A 546 0.13 4.07 18.21
CA LEU A 546 1.21 3.92 19.19
C LEU A 546 0.65 3.20 20.42
N VAL A 547 1.25 2.07 20.77
CA VAL A 547 0.85 1.26 21.92
C VAL A 547 1.95 1.33 22.97
N HIS A 548 1.60 1.77 24.17
CA HIS A 548 2.46 1.71 25.35
C HIS A 548 2.04 0.53 26.20
N VAL A 549 2.95 -0.40 26.44
CA VAL A 549 2.77 -1.53 27.36
C VAL A 549 3.54 -1.22 28.63
N GLU A 550 2.81 -1.11 29.74
CA GLU A 550 3.38 -0.95 31.08
C GLU A 550 3.16 -2.23 31.88
N ASP A 551 4.24 -2.88 32.31
CA ASP A 551 4.18 -4.06 33.16
C ASP A 551 4.29 -3.67 34.64
N HIS A 552 3.25 -3.97 35.41
CA HIS A 552 3.19 -3.70 36.85
C HIS A 552 3.41 -4.96 37.71
N GLY A 553 3.71 -6.09 37.08
CA GLY A 553 3.95 -7.38 37.72
C GLY A 553 2.68 -8.22 37.89
N ASP A 554 1.60 -7.65 38.42
CA ASP A 554 0.30 -8.32 38.61
C ASP A 554 -0.72 -8.00 37.51
N HIS A 555 -0.46 -6.97 36.69
CA HIS A 555 -1.24 -6.62 35.51
C HIS A 555 -0.39 -5.88 34.48
N LEU A 556 -0.85 -5.87 33.23
CA LEU A 556 -0.38 -4.97 32.19
C LEU A 556 -1.36 -3.80 32.03
N THR A 557 -0.83 -2.60 31.81
CA THR A 557 -1.60 -1.48 31.28
C THR A 557 -1.18 -1.25 29.83
N LEU A 558 -2.14 -1.32 28.89
CA LEU A 558 -1.89 -1.02 27.48
C LEU A 558 -2.61 0.26 27.11
N ARG A 559 -1.84 1.32 26.84
CA ARG A 559 -2.39 2.58 26.31
C ARG A 559 -2.27 2.60 24.79
N LEU A 560 -3.42 2.62 24.12
CA LEU A 560 -3.57 2.58 22.67
C LEU A 560 -3.88 3.99 22.17
N GLU A 561 -2.95 4.60 21.46
CA GLU A 561 -3.12 5.95 20.92
C GLU A 561 -3.16 5.92 19.39
N GLY A 562 -4.21 6.49 18.80
CA GLY A 562 -4.25 6.82 17.39
C GLY A 562 -3.74 8.24 17.16
N ARG A 563 -2.65 8.39 16.40
CA ARG A 563 -1.94 9.65 16.21
C ARG A 563 -1.93 10.08 14.75
N ARG A 564 -1.93 11.40 14.53
CA ARG A 564 -1.61 12.01 13.24
C ARG A 564 -0.12 12.39 13.17
N TRP A 565 0.40 12.55 11.96
CA TRP A 565 1.77 12.96 11.65
C TRP A 565 2.22 14.26 12.35
N ASN A 566 1.28 15.13 12.72
CA ASN A 566 1.54 16.40 13.40
C ASN A 566 1.58 16.27 14.94
N GLY A 567 1.47 15.05 15.47
CA GLY A 567 1.47 14.75 16.90
C GLY A 567 0.09 14.83 17.59
N GLU A 568 -0.98 15.16 16.85
CA GLU A 568 -2.34 15.14 17.40
C GLU A 568 -2.78 13.70 17.71
N ILE A 569 -3.21 13.46 18.95
CA ILE A 569 -3.84 12.21 19.37
C ILE A 569 -5.35 12.33 19.09
N VAL A 570 -5.87 11.46 18.23
CA VAL A 570 -7.28 11.44 17.80
C VAL A 570 -8.07 10.26 18.36
N LEU A 571 -7.39 9.22 18.84
CA LEU A 571 -7.95 8.14 19.64
C LEU A 571 -7.02 7.87 20.82
N ASP A 572 -7.57 7.61 22.00
CA ASP A 572 -6.83 7.22 23.21
C ASP A 572 -7.71 6.25 24.01
N HIS A 573 -7.20 5.05 24.24
CA HIS A 573 -7.87 4.04 25.04
C HIS A 573 -6.86 3.32 25.94
N THR A 574 -7.31 2.81 27.08
CA THR A 574 -6.45 2.09 28.02
C THR A 574 -7.09 0.76 28.39
N LEU A 575 -6.39 -0.34 28.12
CA LEU A 575 -6.73 -1.67 28.60
C LEU A 575 -5.94 -1.95 29.88
N VAL A 576 -6.59 -2.58 30.85
CA VAL A 576 -5.95 -3.07 32.07
C VAL A 576 -6.17 -4.57 32.12
N VAL A 577 -5.08 -5.33 31.99
CA VAL A 577 -5.13 -6.77 31.80
C VAL A 577 -4.49 -7.46 33.01
N PRO A 578 -5.27 -8.15 33.86
CA PRO A 578 -4.70 -8.94 34.95
C PRO A 578 -3.77 -10.02 34.40
N MET A 579 -2.57 -10.11 34.97
CA MET A 579 -1.59 -11.14 34.61
C MET A 579 -1.59 -12.22 35.69
N PRO A 580 -1.47 -13.51 35.31
CA PRO A 580 -1.25 -14.57 36.28
C PRO A 580 -0.01 -14.24 37.12
N SER A 581 -0.11 -14.41 38.43
CA SER A 581 1.08 -14.32 39.30
C SER A 581 2.13 -15.30 38.80
N GLU A 582 3.40 -14.86 38.68
CA GLU A 582 4.50 -15.78 38.39
C GLU A 582 4.40 -16.97 39.34
N VAL A 583 4.13 -18.15 38.78
CA VAL A 583 4.18 -19.38 39.56
C VAL A 583 5.65 -19.53 39.94
N GLY A 584 5.97 -19.13 41.17
CA GLY A 584 7.31 -19.26 41.72
C GLY A 584 7.79 -20.69 41.53
N ASP A 585 9.05 -20.82 41.12
CA ASP A 585 9.79 -22.07 40.89
C ASP A 585 9.14 -23.26 41.61
N ALA A 586 8.55 -24.16 40.81
CA ALA A 586 8.34 -25.53 41.26
C ALA A 586 9.73 -26.14 41.45
N SER A 587 10.22 -25.99 42.68
CA SER A 587 11.46 -26.50 43.28
C SER A 587 12.05 -27.77 42.68
#